data_AF-A0A7W9CX34-F1
#
_entry.id   AF-A0A7W9CX34-F1
#
_cell.length_a   1.000
_cell.length_b   1.000
_cell.length_c   1.000
_cell.angle_alpha   90.00
_cell.angle_beta   90.00
_cell.angle_gamma   90.00
#
_symmetry.space_group_name_H-M   'P 1'
#
loop_
_entity.id
_entity.type
_entity.pdbx_description
1 polymer ?
#
loop_
_entity_poly.entity_id
_entity_poly.type
_entity_poly.pdbx_seq_one_letter_code
_entity_poly.pdbx_strand_id
1 'polypeptide(L)'
;MISPNEIKAKAIEFDIHHPNVERDYVFGWLLKSIYENDYLRARLVFKGGNCLRKAYYPDTRFSTDLDFSVGDAVDAELTAIEINNACLSAQAACGVEFVVDRNTFERGPMVDSTRHSYKGRVYFTDFFGAQDDLTISVKVDVTDFDRLHLPATSRKLIHPYSDAEACSADITCMALEEVIASKLKCLIQRRHSHDLFDLVYSTFIDRSIDLDRGLVLRTFLDKTIFSASPAAAKSILLGIPMTFFGGVWDKYIKCPKATRFDFSHATEGFKDAIEQLFGGIGTGGWGEQLYYGPEHRNLIMEAGATRKLMKIRYHGVERVIEPYSLSYKKAQGKPAREYFYAWDRTRGPSIKTFVNTDVEALSVLAETFEPQFEIELSKAGEEARKAYFGKPFSDGARGATRTTTRSIPRVEALRGWSGFEQTHKVQCPYCQKVFTRKTQSLTLNEHKSPDGYRCGGRIGYRVF
;
A
#
# COMPACT_ATOMS: atom_id res chain seq x y z
N MET A 1 9.40 -29.72 3.60
CA MET A 1 9.56 -28.55 4.48
C MET A 1 11.03 -28.28 4.69
N ILE A 2 11.45 -27.01 4.66
CA ILE A 2 12.83 -26.60 4.96
C ILE A 2 13.19 -26.83 6.43
N SER A 3 14.48 -27.04 6.70
CA SER A 3 14.94 -27.34 8.06
C SER A 3 14.99 -26.11 8.97
N PRO A 4 14.87 -26.26 10.30
CA PRO A 4 15.09 -25.18 11.27
C PRO A 4 16.43 -24.45 11.12
N ASN A 5 17.47 -25.17 10.68
CA ASN A 5 18.80 -24.60 10.44
C ASN A 5 18.82 -23.70 9.20
N GLU A 6 18.14 -24.13 8.12
CA GLU A 6 17.99 -23.32 6.92
C GLU A 6 17.20 -22.04 7.21
N ILE A 7 16.10 -22.13 7.97
CA ILE A 7 15.31 -20.96 8.37
C ILE A 7 16.19 -19.94 9.11
N LYS A 8 17.01 -20.40 10.06
CA LYS A 8 17.95 -19.53 10.80
C LYS A 8 19.01 -18.92 9.89
N ALA A 9 19.57 -19.70 8.96
CA ALA A 9 20.54 -19.20 8.00
C ALA A 9 19.92 -18.13 7.09
N LYS A 10 18.73 -18.39 6.54
CA LYS A 10 17.98 -17.43 5.72
C LYS A 10 17.57 -16.20 6.52
N ALA A 11 17.22 -16.31 7.80
CA ALA A 11 16.92 -15.16 8.64
C ALA A 11 18.12 -14.20 8.75
N ILE A 12 19.35 -14.74 8.84
CA ILE A 12 20.59 -13.94 8.87
C ILE A 12 20.89 -13.33 7.50
N GLU A 13 20.74 -14.10 6.41
CA GLU A 13 20.96 -13.69 5.02
C GLU A 13 20.00 -12.55 4.63
N PHE A 14 18.72 -12.73 4.93
CA PHE A 14 17.62 -11.84 4.59
C PHE A 14 17.44 -10.68 5.56
N ASP A 15 18.12 -10.71 6.71
CA ASP A 15 18.00 -9.71 7.78
C ASP A 15 16.57 -9.50 8.28
N ILE A 16 15.84 -10.60 8.47
CA ILE A 16 14.46 -10.64 8.95
C ILE A 16 14.30 -11.72 10.03
N HIS A 17 13.28 -11.59 10.87
CA HIS A 17 12.95 -12.62 11.85
C HIS A 17 12.52 -13.94 11.19
N HIS A 18 12.82 -15.06 11.84
CA HIS A 18 12.51 -16.39 11.34
C HIS A 18 11.03 -16.58 10.93
N PRO A 19 10.00 -16.03 11.61
CA PRO A 19 8.62 -16.20 11.15
C PRO A 19 8.33 -15.47 9.83
N ASN A 20 9.12 -14.45 9.47
CA ASN A 20 9.01 -13.80 8.16
C ASN A 20 9.69 -14.64 7.06
N VAL A 21 10.74 -15.40 7.40
CA VAL A 21 11.31 -16.40 6.48
C VAL A 21 10.29 -17.51 6.23
N GLU A 22 9.61 -17.98 7.29
CA GLU A 22 8.54 -18.98 7.17
C GLU A 22 7.39 -18.46 6.30
N ARG A 23 6.95 -17.20 6.46
CA ARG A 23 5.98 -16.58 5.55
C ARG A 23 6.46 -16.53 4.11
N ASP A 24 7.70 -16.09 3.87
CA ASP A 24 8.25 -16.03 2.51
C ASP A 24 8.33 -17.44 1.87
N TYR A 25 8.62 -18.47 2.66
CA TYR A 25 8.59 -19.86 2.23
C TYR A 25 7.15 -20.32 1.91
N VAL A 26 6.19 -20.04 2.79
CA VAL A 26 4.78 -20.39 2.60
C VAL A 26 4.18 -19.68 1.37
N PHE A 27 4.59 -18.45 1.05
CA PHE A 27 4.16 -17.79 -0.18
C PHE A 27 4.49 -18.62 -1.42
N GLY A 28 5.66 -19.27 -1.48
CA GLY A 28 6.03 -20.12 -2.62
C GLY A 28 5.06 -21.29 -2.78
N TRP A 29 4.92 -22.08 -1.73
CA TRP A 29 4.03 -23.26 -1.75
C TRP A 29 2.56 -22.91 -1.96
N LEU A 30 2.07 -21.82 -1.34
CA LEU A 30 0.72 -21.35 -1.54
C LEU A 30 0.49 -20.86 -2.98
N LEU A 31 1.44 -20.11 -3.56
CA LEU A 31 1.35 -19.69 -4.96
C LEU A 31 1.35 -20.89 -5.91
N LYS A 32 2.25 -21.87 -5.70
CA LYS A 32 2.25 -23.13 -6.46
C LYS A 32 0.87 -23.79 -6.43
N SER A 33 0.32 -24.02 -5.24
CA SER A 33 -0.97 -24.69 -5.10
C SER A 33 -2.16 -23.85 -5.62
N ILE A 34 -2.09 -22.52 -5.54
CA ILE A 34 -3.07 -21.62 -6.18
C ILE A 34 -3.06 -21.79 -7.71
N TYR A 35 -1.88 -21.85 -8.33
CA TYR A 35 -1.76 -21.96 -9.79
C TYR A 35 -1.92 -23.40 -10.33
N GLU A 36 -1.83 -24.40 -9.46
CA GLU A 36 -2.23 -25.78 -9.78
C GLU A 36 -3.73 -26.02 -9.62
N ASN A 37 -4.43 -25.18 -8.85
CA ASN A 37 -5.88 -25.25 -8.68
C ASN A 37 -6.62 -24.70 -9.93
N ASP A 38 -7.51 -25.51 -10.52
CA ASP A 38 -8.21 -25.18 -11.77
C ASP A 38 -9.05 -23.89 -11.70
N TYR A 39 -9.77 -23.67 -10.59
CA TYR A 39 -10.62 -22.50 -10.40
C TYR A 39 -9.79 -21.23 -10.19
N LEU A 40 -8.81 -21.29 -9.28
CA LEU A 40 -8.02 -20.12 -8.90
C LEU A 40 -7.08 -19.70 -10.03
N ARG A 41 -6.38 -20.63 -10.69
CA ARG A 41 -5.42 -20.31 -11.77
C ARG A 41 -6.08 -19.62 -12.96
N ALA A 42 -7.34 -19.94 -13.24
CA ALA A 42 -8.09 -19.37 -14.35
C ALA A 42 -8.52 -17.92 -14.10
N ARG A 43 -8.50 -17.46 -12.85
CA ARG A 43 -9.09 -16.18 -12.41
C ARG A 43 -8.08 -15.22 -11.82
N LEU A 44 -7.13 -15.72 -11.02
CA LEU A 44 -6.20 -14.91 -10.24
C LEU A 44 -4.97 -14.48 -11.04
N VAL A 45 -4.79 -13.18 -11.20
CA VAL A 45 -3.55 -12.58 -11.72
C VAL A 45 -2.76 -11.97 -10.57
N PHE A 46 -1.57 -12.51 -10.31
CA PHE A 46 -0.73 -12.07 -9.20
C PHE A 46 -0.07 -10.71 -9.45
N LYS A 47 -0.12 -9.81 -8.46
CA LYS A 47 0.39 -8.44 -8.56
C LYS A 47 1.05 -7.97 -7.25
N GLY A 48 1.39 -6.68 -7.19
CA GLY A 48 1.89 -6.05 -5.97
C GLY A 48 3.36 -6.34 -5.67
N GLY A 49 3.75 -6.16 -4.40
CA GLY A 49 5.16 -6.26 -3.98
C GLY A 49 5.70 -7.69 -4.01
N ASN A 50 4.91 -8.68 -3.61
CA ASN A 50 5.35 -10.07 -3.66
C ASN A 50 5.39 -10.62 -5.09
N CYS A 51 4.67 -10.02 -6.05
CA CYS A 51 4.84 -10.31 -7.47
C CYS A 51 6.25 -9.99 -7.96
N LEU A 52 6.80 -8.83 -7.58
CA LEU A 52 8.21 -8.52 -7.85
C LEU A 52 9.11 -9.61 -7.26
N ARG A 53 8.93 -9.98 -5.99
CA ARG A 53 9.81 -10.94 -5.32
C ARG A 53 9.72 -12.38 -5.85
N LYS A 54 8.51 -12.86 -6.14
CA LYS A 54 8.26 -14.26 -6.49
C LYS A 54 8.20 -14.54 -7.98
N ALA A 55 8.15 -13.50 -8.84
CA ALA A 55 8.07 -13.66 -10.30
C ALA A 55 9.19 -12.96 -11.09
N TYR A 56 9.91 -12.00 -10.49
CA TYR A 56 10.89 -11.17 -11.20
C TYR A 56 12.26 -11.12 -10.51
N TYR A 57 12.31 -10.79 -9.21
CA TYR A 57 13.54 -10.43 -8.51
C TYR A 57 13.69 -11.18 -7.18
N PRO A 58 14.55 -12.21 -7.08
CA PRO A 58 14.72 -13.00 -5.87
C PRO A 58 15.17 -12.17 -4.65
N ASP A 59 15.92 -11.10 -4.90
CA ASP A 59 16.60 -10.32 -3.87
C ASP A 59 15.98 -8.94 -3.61
N THR A 60 14.77 -8.70 -4.12
CA THR A 60 14.01 -7.49 -3.76
C THR A 60 13.48 -7.57 -2.32
N ARG A 61 12.92 -6.46 -1.84
CA ARG A 61 12.39 -6.37 -0.47
C ARG A 61 11.29 -7.39 -0.19
N PHE A 62 11.12 -7.69 1.09
CA PHE A 62 10.01 -8.51 1.58
C PHE A 62 8.69 -7.71 1.55
N SER A 63 7.61 -8.40 1.22
CA SER A 63 6.24 -7.91 1.30
C SER A 63 5.41 -8.87 2.16
N THR A 64 4.41 -8.36 2.87
CA THR A 64 3.64 -9.17 3.84
C THR A 64 2.41 -9.83 3.25
N ASP A 65 1.98 -9.39 2.08
CA ASP A 65 0.65 -9.67 1.51
C ASP A 65 0.81 -10.25 0.10
N LEU A 66 -0.06 -11.20 -0.27
CA LEU A 66 -0.23 -11.68 -1.65
C LEU A 66 -1.40 -10.92 -2.28
N ASP A 67 -1.13 -10.13 -3.30
CA ASP A 67 -2.14 -9.30 -3.98
C ASP A 67 -2.54 -9.93 -5.32
N PHE A 68 -3.83 -10.02 -5.61
CA PHE A 68 -4.35 -10.56 -6.87
C PHE A 68 -5.38 -9.62 -7.51
N SER A 69 -5.41 -9.63 -8.83
CA SER A 69 -6.44 -9.01 -9.66
C SER A 69 -7.32 -10.08 -10.28
N VAL A 70 -8.62 -9.80 -10.36
CA VAL A 70 -9.61 -10.63 -11.06
C VAL A 70 -10.38 -9.74 -12.04
N GLY A 71 -10.59 -10.22 -13.27
CA GLY A 71 -11.23 -9.44 -14.33
C GLY A 71 -12.75 -9.31 -14.23
N ASP A 72 -13.39 -10.13 -13.40
CA ASP A 72 -14.83 -10.19 -13.18
C ASP A 72 -15.16 -10.17 -11.67
N ALA A 73 -16.44 -10.42 -11.33
CA ALA A 73 -16.90 -10.48 -9.95
C ALA A 73 -16.28 -11.65 -9.20
N VAL A 74 -15.85 -11.44 -7.95
CA VAL A 74 -15.37 -12.53 -7.08
C VAL A 74 -16.55 -13.21 -6.39
N ASP A 75 -16.65 -14.53 -6.56
CA ASP A 75 -17.45 -15.40 -5.70
C ASP A 75 -16.65 -15.68 -4.42
N ALA A 76 -17.01 -14.99 -3.34
CA ALA A 76 -16.25 -15.03 -2.09
C ALA A 76 -16.27 -16.42 -1.43
N GLU A 77 -17.40 -17.11 -1.49
CA GLU A 77 -17.58 -18.41 -0.83
C GLU A 77 -16.76 -19.47 -1.57
N LEU A 78 -16.91 -19.54 -2.89
CA LEU A 78 -16.15 -20.48 -3.70
C LEU A 78 -14.64 -20.17 -3.66
N THR A 79 -14.25 -18.89 -3.71
CA THR A 79 -12.84 -18.50 -3.59
C THR A 79 -12.26 -18.90 -2.22
N ALA A 80 -13.02 -18.76 -1.13
CA ALA A 80 -12.58 -19.19 0.20
C ALA A 80 -12.36 -20.71 0.26
N ILE A 81 -13.29 -21.49 -0.29
CA ILE A 81 -13.19 -22.96 -0.37
C ILE A 81 -11.94 -23.36 -1.16
N GLU A 82 -11.71 -22.75 -2.32
CA GLU A 82 -10.57 -23.11 -3.17
C GLU A 82 -9.22 -22.65 -2.61
N ILE A 83 -9.17 -21.52 -1.88
CA ILE A 83 -7.97 -21.14 -1.12
C ILE A 83 -7.66 -22.18 -0.05
N ASN A 84 -8.67 -22.71 0.66
CA ASN A 84 -8.47 -23.78 1.64
C ASN A 84 -8.01 -25.08 0.97
N ASN A 85 -8.57 -25.44 -0.20
CA ASN A 85 -8.08 -26.59 -0.99
C ASN A 85 -6.61 -26.41 -1.41
N ALA A 86 -6.21 -25.21 -1.82
CA ALA A 86 -4.82 -24.90 -2.12
C ALA A 86 -3.92 -25.03 -0.88
N CYS A 87 -4.37 -24.60 0.30
CA CYS A 87 -3.65 -24.81 1.56
C CYS A 87 -3.45 -26.29 1.87
N LEU A 88 -4.50 -27.12 1.73
CA LEU A 88 -4.43 -28.56 1.97
C LEU A 88 -3.51 -29.28 0.96
N SER A 89 -3.51 -28.85 -0.30
CA SER A 89 -2.58 -29.33 -1.32
C SER A 89 -1.13 -28.98 -0.98
N ALA A 90 -0.87 -27.73 -0.58
CA ALA A 90 0.44 -27.30 -0.11
C ALA A 90 0.90 -28.09 1.12
N GLN A 91 0.00 -28.32 2.08
CA GLN A 91 0.27 -29.15 3.26
C GLN A 91 0.70 -30.57 2.87
N ALA A 92 -0.04 -31.23 1.98
CA ALA A 92 0.28 -32.57 1.53
C ALA A 92 1.62 -32.64 0.79
N ALA A 93 1.96 -31.60 0.02
CA ALA A 93 3.18 -31.57 -0.79
C ALA A 93 4.44 -31.23 0.02
N CYS A 94 4.34 -30.33 1.00
CA CYS A 94 5.52 -29.79 1.67
C CYS A 94 5.57 -30.02 3.18
N GLY A 95 4.47 -30.45 3.81
CA GLY A 95 4.39 -30.75 5.24
C GLY A 95 4.10 -29.55 6.16
N VAL A 96 3.81 -28.35 5.62
CA VAL A 96 3.36 -27.20 6.42
C VAL A 96 1.94 -27.46 6.92
N GLU A 97 1.69 -27.32 8.22
CA GLU A 97 0.35 -27.52 8.78
C GLU A 97 -0.45 -26.21 8.72
N PHE A 98 -1.45 -26.17 7.85
CA PHE A 98 -2.38 -25.06 7.73
C PHE A 98 -3.56 -25.22 8.70
N VAL A 99 -3.98 -24.10 9.28
CA VAL A 99 -5.07 -24.02 10.25
C VAL A 99 -6.33 -23.51 9.54
N VAL A 100 -6.85 -24.35 8.62
CA VAL A 100 -7.90 -23.96 7.65
C VAL A 100 -9.23 -23.57 8.30
N ASP A 101 -9.51 -24.05 9.50
CA ASP A 101 -10.68 -23.68 10.31
C ASP A 101 -10.64 -22.22 10.79
N ARG A 102 -9.45 -21.61 10.83
CA ARG A 102 -9.26 -20.18 11.15
C ARG A 102 -9.12 -19.30 9.92
N ASN A 103 -8.99 -19.88 8.72
CA ASN A 103 -8.83 -19.10 7.51
C ASN A 103 -10.08 -18.25 7.27
N THR A 104 -9.87 -17.01 6.85
CA THR A 104 -10.95 -16.10 6.48
C THR A 104 -10.76 -15.62 5.07
N PHE A 105 -11.87 -15.28 4.40
CA PHE A 105 -11.87 -14.57 3.13
C PHE A 105 -13.15 -13.75 3.04
N GLU A 106 -13.04 -12.47 3.35
CA GLU A 106 -14.19 -11.59 3.56
C GLU A 106 -14.18 -10.41 2.60
N ARG A 107 -15.36 -9.95 2.21
CA ARG A 107 -15.48 -8.73 1.42
C ARG A 107 -15.03 -7.53 2.23
N GLY A 108 -13.98 -6.88 1.77
CA GLY A 108 -13.43 -5.64 2.29
C GLY A 108 -14.16 -4.40 1.78
N PRO A 109 -13.60 -3.20 2.03
CA PRO A 109 -14.17 -1.97 1.52
C PRO A 109 -14.16 -1.91 -0.01
N MET A 110 -15.08 -1.11 -0.55
CA MET A 110 -15.06 -0.72 -1.97
C MET A 110 -13.75 0.02 -2.27
N VAL A 111 -13.07 -0.40 -3.35
CA VAL A 111 -11.92 0.33 -3.89
C VAL A 111 -12.45 1.58 -4.63
N ASP A 112 -13.49 1.38 -5.44
CA ASP A 112 -14.29 2.42 -6.08
C ASP A 112 -15.74 1.95 -6.32
N SER A 113 -16.54 2.70 -7.08
CA SER A 113 -17.95 2.40 -7.36
C SER A 113 -18.22 1.05 -8.03
N THR A 114 -17.21 0.47 -8.65
CA THR A 114 -17.31 -0.77 -9.43
C THR A 114 -16.50 -1.91 -8.83
N ARG A 115 -15.43 -1.61 -8.08
CA ARG A 115 -14.47 -2.57 -7.56
C ARG A 115 -14.56 -2.73 -6.05
N HIS A 116 -14.46 -3.97 -5.58
CA HIS A 116 -14.37 -4.40 -4.20
C HIS A 116 -13.01 -5.05 -3.94
N SER A 117 -12.51 -4.81 -2.74
CA SER A 117 -11.44 -5.62 -2.19
C SER A 117 -12.02 -6.79 -1.42
N TYR A 118 -11.34 -7.93 -1.45
CA TYR A 118 -11.60 -9.10 -0.62
C TYR A 118 -10.32 -9.39 0.14
N LYS A 119 -10.45 -9.63 1.44
CA LYS A 119 -9.32 -9.79 2.36
C LYS A 119 -9.35 -11.16 2.98
N GLY A 120 -8.32 -11.93 2.67
CA GLY A 120 -8.08 -13.25 3.19
C GLY A 120 -6.99 -13.27 4.24
N ARG A 121 -7.13 -14.16 5.22
CA ARG A 121 -6.04 -14.56 6.11
C ARG A 121 -5.93 -16.06 6.12
N VAL A 122 -4.74 -16.54 5.74
CA VAL A 122 -4.38 -17.95 5.78
C VAL A 122 -3.44 -18.17 6.95
N TYR A 123 -3.76 -19.11 7.83
CA TYR A 123 -2.99 -19.43 9.03
C TYR A 123 -2.25 -20.76 8.89
N PHE A 124 -1.06 -20.84 9.48
CA PHE A 124 -0.25 -22.05 9.57
C PHE A 124 0.55 -22.09 10.87
N THR A 125 1.00 -23.27 11.29
CA THR A 125 1.82 -23.44 12.51
C THR A 125 3.29 -23.11 12.26
N ASP A 126 4.01 -22.69 13.30
CA ASP A 126 5.45 -22.46 13.16
C ASP A 126 6.23 -23.74 12.85
N PHE A 127 7.40 -23.59 12.22
CA PHE A 127 8.20 -24.75 11.80
C PHE A 127 9.12 -25.30 12.90
N PHE A 128 9.06 -24.73 14.11
CA PHE A 128 9.91 -25.10 15.23
C PHE A 128 9.21 -26.03 16.23
N GLY A 129 7.89 -26.21 16.10
CA GLY A 129 7.09 -27.17 16.87
C GLY A 129 7.14 -26.91 18.37
N ALA A 130 7.49 -25.69 18.79
CA ALA A 130 7.85 -25.40 20.16
C ALA A 130 6.62 -25.15 21.05
N GLN A 131 5.47 -24.74 20.49
CA GLN A 131 4.21 -24.51 21.21
C GLN A 131 2.99 -24.64 20.28
N ASP A 132 1.93 -25.34 20.73
CA ASP A 132 0.65 -25.51 20.02
C ASP A 132 -0.10 -24.19 19.73
N ASP A 133 0.38 -23.03 20.21
CA ASP A 133 -0.26 -21.71 20.10
C ASP A 133 0.53 -20.66 19.28
N LEU A 134 1.56 -21.08 18.54
CA LEU A 134 2.33 -20.23 17.63
C LEU A 134 1.82 -20.37 16.19
N THR A 135 0.72 -19.66 15.89
CA THR A 135 0.22 -19.53 14.52
C THR A 135 0.75 -18.27 13.83
N ILE A 136 1.13 -18.45 12.57
CA ILE A 136 1.57 -17.40 11.65
C ILE A 136 0.48 -17.20 10.61
N SER A 137 0.30 -15.97 10.13
CA SER A 137 -0.63 -15.67 9.05
C SER A 137 0.02 -15.03 7.83
N VAL A 138 -0.55 -15.37 6.68
CA VAL A 138 -0.38 -14.76 5.36
C VAL A 138 -1.65 -14.00 5.01
N LYS A 139 -1.52 -12.78 4.48
CA LYS A 139 -2.68 -12.04 3.95
C LYS A 139 -2.80 -12.27 2.45
N VAL A 140 -4.03 -12.46 1.99
CA VAL A 140 -4.39 -12.65 0.58
C VAL A 140 -5.41 -11.58 0.21
N ASP A 141 -5.01 -10.59 -0.57
CA ASP A 141 -5.90 -9.50 -0.98
C ASP A 141 -6.27 -9.69 -2.46
N VAL A 142 -7.57 -9.73 -2.76
CA VAL A 142 -8.09 -9.89 -4.14
C VAL A 142 -8.93 -8.67 -4.50
N THR A 143 -8.70 -8.09 -5.68
CA THR A 143 -9.53 -7.00 -6.22
C THR A 143 -10.34 -7.51 -7.40
N ASP A 144 -11.67 -7.40 -7.33
CA ASP A 144 -12.57 -7.74 -8.44
C ASP A 144 -12.60 -6.63 -9.50
N PHE A 145 -13.05 -6.97 -10.71
CA PHE A 145 -13.11 -6.09 -11.89
C PHE A 145 -11.86 -5.23 -12.12
N ASP A 146 -10.69 -5.75 -11.73
CA ASP A 146 -9.46 -4.98 -11.79
C ASP A 146 -8.88 -5.05 -13.19
N ARG A 147 -8.78 -3.88 -13.83
CA ARG A 147 -8.34 -3.77 -15.21
C ARG A 147 -6.83 -3.89 -15.29
N LEU A 148 -6.37 -4.93 -15.98
CA LEU A 148 -5.00 -5.01 -16.48
C LEU A 148 -4.87 -4.13 -17.73
N HIS A 149 -3.81 -3.34 -17.78
CA HIS A 149 -3.47 -2.49 -18.93
C HIS A 149 -2.57 -3.21 -19.92
N LEU A 150 -1.85 -4.23 -19.47
CA LEU A 150 -1.06 -5.15 -20.27
C LEU A 150 -1.57 -6.58 -20.10
N PRO A 151 -1.38 -7.46 -21.10
CA PRO A 151 -1.67 -8.88 -20.93
C PRO A 151 -0.94 -9.48 -19.72
N ALA A 152 -1.62 -10.35 -18.97
CA ALA A 152 -0.97 -11.11 -17.92
C ALA A 152 0.16 -11.97 -18.50
N THR A 153 1.24 -12.11 -17.75
CA THR A 153 2.46 -12.81 -18.16
C THR A 153 2.64 -14.07 -17.31
N SER A 154 3.10 -15.16 -17.93
CA SER A 154 3.49 -16.37 -17.21
C SER A 154 4.97 -16.28 -16.80
N ARG A 155 5.28 -16.55 -15.53
CA ARG A 155 6.65 -16.56 -15.00
C ARG A 155 6.88 -17.80 -14.16
N LYS A 156 8.12 -18.29 -14.12
CA LYS A 156 8.52 -19.33 -13.17
C LYS A 156 8.52 -18.77 -11.76
N LEU A 157 7.92 -19.51 -10.83
CA LEU A 157 7.92 -19.18 -9.41
C LEU A 157 9.37 -19.18 -8.87
N ILE A 158 9.73 -18.09 -8.21
CA ILE A 158 11.01 -17.96 -7.49
C ILE A 158 10.83 -18.46 -6.05
N HIS A 159 11.46 -19.59 -5.75
CA HIS A 159 11.47 -20.21 -4.43
C HIS A 159 12.92 -20.43 -3.97
N PRO A 160 13.53 -19.46 -3.26
CA PRO A 160 14.97 -19.45 -2.96
C PRO A 160 15.34 -20.34 -1.75
N TYR A 161 14.84 -21.58 -1.74
CA TYR A 161 15.01 -22.54 -0.66
C TYR A 161 15.48 -23.90 -1.20
N SER A 162 15.97 -24.75 -0.31
CA SER A 162 16.56 -26.04 -0.67
C SER A 162 15.61 -27.00 -1.42
N ASP A 163 14.30 -26.82 -1.29
CA ASP A 163 13.26 -27.61 -1.94
C ASP A 163 12.67 -26.96 -3.22
N ALA A 164 13.39 -26.02 -3.85
CA ALA A 164 12.97 -25.31 -5.06
C ALA A 164 12.51 -26.21 -6.22
N GLU A 165 13.14 -27.37 -6.41
CA GLU A 165 12.74 -28.32 -7.46
C GLU A 165 11.32 -28.87 -7.24
N ALA A 166 10.94 -29.09 -5.97
CA ALA A 166 9.59 -29.53 -5.61
C ALA A 166 8.58 -28.37 -5.60
N CYS A 167 9.04 -27.16 -5.26
CA CYS A 167 8.24 -25.93 -5.27
C CYS A 167 8.38 -25.16 -6.59
N SER A 168 8.07 -25.82 -7.71
CA SER A 168 8.13 -25.22 -9.05
C SER A 168 6.73 -25.11 -9.67
N ALA A 169 6.41 -23.95 -10.22
CA ALA A 169 5.17 -23.69 -10.95
C ALA A 169 5.34 -22.52 -11.93
N ASP A 170 4.51 -22.50 -12.96
CA ASP A 170 4.27 -21.30 -13.75
C ASP A 170 3.14 -20.49 -13.09
N ILE A 171 3.40 -19.22 -12.79
CA ILE A 171 2.45 -18.31 -12.18
C ILE A 171 2.01 -17.25 -13.18
N THR A 172 0.70 -16.98 -13.23
CA THR A 172 0.13 -15.93 -14.08
C THR A 172 0.13 -14.61 -13.31
N CYS A 173 1.00 -13.67 -13.68
CA CYS A 173 1.18 -12.42 -12.96
C CYS A 173 1.05 -11.19 -13.87
N MET A 174 0.92 -10.03 -13.24
CA MET A 174 0.95 -8.73 -13.90
C MET A 174 2.32 -8.53 -14.57
N ALA A 175 2.33 -8.03 -15.80
CA ALA A 175 3.56 -7.69 -16.53
C ALA A 175 4.41 -6.70 -15.71
N LEU A 176 5.73 -6.85 -15.73
CA LEU A 176 6.65 -6.05 -14.94
C LEU A 176 6.43 -4.55 -15.17
N GLU A 177 6.27 -4.15 -16.43
CA GLU A 177 6.06 -2.76 -16.83
C GLU A 177 4.81 -2.17 -16.17
N GLU A 178 3.73 -2.95 -16.05
CA GLU A 178 2.51 -2.52 -15.37
C GLU A 178 2.66 -2.50 -13.85
N VAL A 179 3.45 -3.41 -13.26
CA VAL A 179 3.79 -3.36 -11.84
C VAL A 179 4.54 -2.06 -11.54
N ILE A 180 5.57 -1.71 -12.33
CA ILE A 180 6.35 -0.47 -12.16
C ILE A 180 5.50 0.77 -12.42
N ALA A 181 4.65 0.76 -13.44
CA ALA A 181 3.67 1.83 -13.69
C ALA A 181 2.74 2.05 -12.48
N SER A 182 2.32 0.96 -11.82
CA SER A 182 1.51 1.05 -10.59
C SER A 182 2.28 1.65 -9.42
N LYS A 183 3.60 1.42 -9.33
CA LYS A 183 4.48 2.06 -8.32
C LYS A 183 4.62 3.56 -8.54
N LEU A 184 4.82 4.00 -9.78
CA LEU A 184 4.81 5.43 -10.15
C LEU A 184 3.49 6.09 -9.76
N LYS A 185 2.36 5.46 -10.07
CA LYS A 185 1.03 5.94 -9.67
C LYS A 185 0.90 6.05 -8.14
N CYS A 186 1.29 5.00 -7.41
CA CYS A 186 1.25 4.99 -5.94
C CYS A 186 2.15 6.07 -5.31
N LEU A 187 3.29 6.39 -5.91
CA LEU A 187 4.17 7.48 -5.44
C LEU A 187 3.49 8.85 -5.50
N ILE A 188 2.71 9.12 -6.56
CA ILE A 188 1.92 10.37 -6.67
C ILE A 188 0.79 10.43 -5.62
N GLN A 189 0.22 9.28 -5.30
CA GLN A 189 -1.00 9.13 -4.49
C GLN A 189 -0.77 9.06 -2.99
N ARG A 190 0.21 8.26 -2.55
CA ARG A 190 0.36 7.91 -1.12
C ARG A 190 1.79 8.01 -0.60
N ARG A 191 2.78 8.18 -1.49
CA ARG A 191 4.20 8.44 -1.13
C ARG A 191 4.74 7.45 -0.08
N HIS A 192 4.71 6.14 -0.37
CA HIS A 192 5.31 5.14 0.53
C HIS A 192 6.72 4.73 0.08
N SER A 193 7.60 4.49 1.05
CA SER A 193 9.00 4.09 0.81
C SER A 193 9.12 2.78 0.05
N HIS A 194 8.16 1.85 0.23
CA HIS A 194 8.09 0.61 -0.54
C HIS A 194 7.93 0.85 -2.03
N ASP A 195 7.15 1.85 -2.45
CA ASP A 195 6.97 2.13 -3.88
C ASP A 195 8.20 2.77 -4.48
N LEU A 196 8.89 3.63 -3.71
CA LEU A 196 10.18 4.20 -4.09
C LEU A 196 11.25 3.11 -4.24
N PHE A 197 11.35 2.22 -3.26
CA PHE A 197 12.27 1.08 -3.32
C PHE A 197 12.00 0.20 -4.53
N ASP A 198 10.76 -0.23 -4.74
CA ASP A 198 10.40 -1.14 -5.83
C ASP A 198 10.73 -0.53 -7.20
N LEU A 199 10.47 0.77 -7.38
CA LEU A 199 10.81 1.50 -8.59
C LEU A 199 12.33 1.57 -8.80
N VAL A 200 13.08 2.03 -7.82
CA VAL A 200 14.54 2.20 -7.93
C VAL A 200 15.22 0.84 -8.11
N TYR A 201 14.80 -0.16 -7.35
CA TYR A 201 15.33 -1.51 -7.45
C TYR A 201 15.19 -2.04 -8.87
N SER A 202 13.99 -1.94 -9.45
CA SER A 202 13.67 -2.54 -10.75
C SER A 202 14.17 -1.74 -11.97
N THR A 203 14.54 -0.47 -11.79
CA THR A 203 14.96 0.41 -12.90
C THR A 203 16.44 0.74 -12.88
N PHE A 204 17.06 0.68 -11.70
CA PHE A 204 18.42 1.17 -11.48
C PHE A 204 19.35 0.10 -10.90
N ILE A 205 18.93 -0.59 -9.83
CA ILE A 205 19.76 -1.53 -9.07
C ILE A 205 19.89 -2.87 -9.78
N ASP A 206 18.76 -3.49 -10.10
CA ASP A 206 18.70 -4.79 -10.74
C ASP A 206 18.29 -4.63 -12.20
N ARG A 207 19.25 -4.84 -13.10
CA ARG A 207 19.08 -4.76 -14.56
C ARG A 207 19.12 -6.14 -15.21
N SER A 208 18.89 -7.20 -14.44
CA SER A 208 18.87 -8.58 -14.96
C SER A 208 17.71 -8.84 -15.92
N ILE A 209 16.64 -8.04 -15.83
CA ILE A 209 15.47 -8.10 -16.70
C ILE A 209 15.43 -6.81 -17.52
N ASP A 210 15.31 -6.96 -18.85
CA ASP A 210 15.12 -5.80 -19.72
C ASP A 210 13.71 -5.22 -19.49
N LEU A 211 13.67 -3.92 -19.20
CA LEU A 211 12.45 -3.19 -18.87
C LEU A 211 12.14 -2.18 -19.98
N ASP A 212 11.02 -2.37 -20.67
CA ASP A 212 10.57 -1.40 -21.67
C ASP A 212 10.06 -0.13 -20.98
N ARG A 213 10.96 0.86 -20.86
CA ARG A 213 10.68 2.18 -20.29
C ARG A 213 9.54 2.91 -21.01
N GLY A 214 9.43 2.75 -22.33
CA GLY A 214 8.39 3.38 -23.12
C GLY A 214 7.01 2.78 -22.84
N LEU A 215 6.97 1.46 -22.65
CA LEU A 215 5.76 0.75 -22.22
C LEU A 215 5.38 1.09 -20.77
N VAL A 216 6.34 1.12 -19.84
CA VAL A 216 6.13 1.59 -18.46
C VAL A 216 5.47 2.97 -18.45
N LEU A 217 6.06 3.93 -19.18
CA LEU A 217 5.54 5.29 -19.23
C LEU A 217 4.12 5.32 -19.78
N ARG A 218 3.87 4.66 -20.92
CA ARG A 218 2.54 4.62 -21.54
C ARG A 218 1.50 4.03 -20.60
N THR A 219 1.81 2.87 -20.00
CA THR A 219 0.93 2.20 -19.05
C THR A 219 0.68 3.05 -17.81
N PHE A 220 1.70 3.75 -17.30
CA PHE A 220 1.54 4.68 -16.18
C PHE A 220 0.61 5.85 -16.54
N LEU A 221 0.79 6.45 -17.72
CA LEU A 221 -0.07 7.52 -18.20
C LEU A 221 -1.51 7.03 -18.34
N ASP A 222 -1.74 5.89 -18.99
CA ASP A 222 -3.07 5.29 -19.15
C ASP A 222 -3.76 4.92 -17.83
N LYS A 223 -2.98 4.65 -16.77
CA LYS A 223 -3.48 4.37 -15.42
C LYS A 223 -3.82 5.62 -14.61
N THR A 224 -3.52 6.81 -15.13
CA THR A 224 -3.62 8.08 -14.41
C THR A 224 -4.31 9.16 -15.25
N ILE A 225 -4.55 10.32 -14.63
CA ILE A 225 -5.15 11.49 -15.29
C ILE A 225 -4.16 12.26 -16.19
N PHE A 226 -2.93 11.78 -16.32
CA PHE A 226 -1.82 12.55 -16.88
C PHE A 226 -1.54 12.25 -18.36
N SER A 227 -2.31 11.39 -19.04
CA SER A 227 -2.12 11.11 -20.48
C SER A 227 -2.12 12.38 -21.34
N ALA A 228 -2.91 13.39 -20.98
CA ALA A 228 -2.98 14.67 -21.68
C ALA A 228 -1.80 15.63 -21.34
N SER A 229 -1.08 15.39 -20.25
CA SER A 229 0.07 16.20 -19.83
C SER A 229 1.11 15.34 -19.08
N PRO A 230 1.93 14.56 -19.80
CA PRO A 230 3.00 13.78 -19.19
C PRO A 230 4.02 14.64 -18.43
N ALA A 231 4.24 15.88 -18.88
CA ALA A 231 5.12 16.84 -18.20
C ALA A 231 4.62 17.18 -16.79
N ALA A 232 3.30 17.26 -16.57
CA ALA A 232 2.74 17.46 -15.23
C ALA A 232 3.06 16.29 -14.30
N ALA A 233 2.94 15.04 -14.79
CA ALA A 233 3.34 13.87 -14.03
C ALA A 233 4.84 13.88 -13.69
N LYS A 234 5.69 14.21 -14.66
CA LYS A 234 7.15 14.35 -14.46
C LYS A 234 7.45 15.35 -13.34
N SER A 235 6.88 16.55 -13.44
CA SER A 235 7.06 17.63 -12.45
C SER A 235 6.59 17.22 -11.04
N ILE A 236 5.42 16.55 -10.95
CA ILE A 236 4.90 16.04 -9.67
C ILE A 236 5.81 14.97 -9.07
N LEU A 237 6.30 14.02 -9.88
CA LEU A 237 7.20 12.94 -9.43
C LEU A 237 8.54 13.49 -8.95
N LEU A 238 9.18 14.38 -9.72
CA LEU A 238 10.45 15.02 -9.34
C LEU A 238 10.29 15.95 -8.14
N GLY A 239 9.11 16.54 -7.96
CA GLY A 239 8.78 17.38 -6.81
C GLY A 239 8.31 16.62 -5.57
N ILE A 240 8.36 15.27 -5.56
CA ILE A 240 8.06 14.50 -4.35
C ILE A 240 9.11 14.86 -3.27
N PRO A 241 8.66 15.24 -2.06
CA PRO A 241 9.57 15.65 -1.01
C PRO A 241 10.29 14.42 -0.42
N MET A 242 11.55 14.24 -0.81
CA MET A 242 12.35 13.05 -0.44
C MET A 242 12.58 12.91 1.07
N THR A 243 12.58 14.02 1.80
CA THR A 243 12.74 14.05 3.27
C THR A 243 11.71 13.19 4.01
N PHE A 244 10.52 12.97 3.44
CA PHE A 244 9.49 12.11 4.02
C PHE A 244 9.93 10.64 4.11
N PHE A 245 10.79 10.19 3.20
CA PHE A 245 11.26 8.81 3.15
C PHE A 245 12.54 8.61 3.97
N GLY A 246 13.45 9.59 3.97
CA GLY A 246 14.79 9.43 4.54
C GLY A 246 14.79 9.02 6.02
N GLY A 247 13.93 9.64 6.83
CA GLY A 247 13.81 9.31 8.26
C GLY A 247 13.24 7.92 8.55
N VAL A 248 12.73 7.22 7.54
CA VAL A 248 12.05 5.93 7.68
C VAL A 248 12.53 4.85 6.70
N TRP A 249 13.58 5.12 5.91
CA TRP A 249 14.06 4.23 4.86
C TRP A 249 14.57 2.89 5.44
N ASP A 250 15.65 2.92 6.21
CA ASP A 250 16.26 1.73 6.84
C ASP A 250 15.31 1.02 7.84
N LYS A 251 14.31 1.79 8.30
CA LYS A 251 13.28 1.37 9.24
C LYS A 251 12.24 0.46 8.55
N TYR A 252 11.70 0.86 7.40
CA TYR A 252 10.63 0.14 6.72
C TYR A 252 11.07 -0.76 5.56
N ILE A 253 12.26 -0.54 5.00
CA ILE A 253 12.81 -1.39 3.96
C ILE A 253 13.50 -2.59 4.60
N LYS A 254 12.93 -3.78 4.40
CA LYS A 254 13.57 -5.06 4.73
C LYS A 254 13.82 -5.81 3.43
N CYS A 255 15.09 -6.01 3.11
CA CYS A 255 15.58 -6.71 1.94
C CYS A 255 16.87 -7.48 2.32
N PRO A 256 17.26 -8.50 1.52
CA PRO A 256 18.52 -9.19 1.68
C PRO A 256 19.71 -8.24 1.80
N LYS A 257 20.70 -8.61 2.61
CA LYS A 257 21.88 -7.74 2.87
C LYS A 257 22.65 -7.38 1.61
N ALA A 258 22.71 -8.30 0.65
CA ALA A 258 23.45 -8.13 -0.60
C ALA A 258 22.88 -7.03 -1.52
N THR A 259 21.58 -6.74 -1.41
CA THR A 259 20.87 -5.79 -2.28
C THR A 259 20.42 -4.53 -1.57
N ARG A 260 20.86 -4.34 -0.32
CA ARG A 260 20.54 -3.15 0.46
C ARG A 260 21.29 -1.94 -0.09
N PHE A 261 20.57 -0.85 -0.30
CA PHE A 261 21.13 0.46 -0.66
C PHE A 261 20.58 1.55 0.27
N ASP A 262 21.41 2.55 0.52
CA ASP A 262 21.05 3.67 1.38
C ASP A 262 20.05 4.62 0.70
N PHE A 263 19.51 5.55 1.49
CA PHE A 263 18.52 6.51 1.01
C PHE A 263 19.07 7.51 -0.01
N SER A 264 20.38 7.81 0.04
CA SER A 264 21.02 8.72 -0.92
C SER A 264 21.03 8.10 -2.31
N HIS A 265 21.44 6.83 -2.42
CA HIS A 265 21.39 6.05 -3.64
C HIS A 265 19.94 5.87 -4.14
N ALA A 266 18.99 5.68 -3.22
CA ALA A 266 17.57 5.62 -3.58
C ALA A 266 17.09 6.92 -4.25
N THR A 267 17.52 8.07 -3.73
CA THR A 267 17.13 9.38 -4.24
C THR A 267 17.76 9.66 -5.60
N GLU A 268 19.03 9.33 -5.79
CA GLU A 268 19.73 9.46 -7.07
C GLU A 268 19.11 8.55 -8.13
N GLY A 269 18.98 7.25 -7.83
CA GLY A 269 18.38 6.28 -8.74
C GLY A 269 16.93 6.63 -9.11
N PHE A 270 16.17 7.23 -8.18
CA PHE A 270 14.83 7.71 -8.48
C PHE A 270 14.84 8.87 -9.48
N LYS A 271 15.66 9.90 -9.25
CA LYS A 271 15.75 11.05 -10.16
C LYS A 271 16.17 10.60 -11.56
N ASP A 272 17.18 9.75 -11.64
CA ASP A 272 17.67 9.20 -12.90
C ASP A 272 16.60 8.36 -13.61
N ALA A 273 15.87 7.51 -12.87
CA ALA A 273 14.79 6.71 -13.42
C ALA A 273 13.68 7.60 -14.01
N ILE A 274 13.27 8.67 -13.31
CA ILE A 274 12.25 9.59 -13.81
C ILE A 274 12.75 10.37 -15.04
N GLU A 275 13.99 10.87 -15.02
CA GLU A 275 14.56 11.58 -16.18
C GLU A 275 14.65 10.68 -17.41
N GLN A 276 15.08 9.43 -17.25
CA GLN A 276 15.14 8.45 -18.33
C GLN A 276 13.76 8.03 -18.84
N LEU A 277 12.82 7.74 -17.94
CA LEU A 277 11.46 7.33 -18.30
C LEU A 277 10.74 8.42 -19.09
N PHE A 278 10.93 9.69 -18.72
CA PHE A 278 10.31 10.84 -19.38
C PHE A 278 11.24 11.51 -20.40
N GLY A 279 12.25 10.79 -20.90
CA GLY A 279 13.18 11.30 -21.91
C GLY A 279 12.45 11.83 -23.14
N GLY A 280 12.78 13.06 -23.56
CA GLY A 280 12.14 13.72 -24.70
C GLY A 280 10.82 14.46 -24.39
N ILE A 281 10.30 14.36 -23.17
CA ILE A 281 9.15 15.18 -22.74
C ILE A 281 9.68 16.52 -22.21
N GLY A 282 9.37 17.60 -22.93
CA GLY A 282 9.70 18.97 -22.53
C GLY A 282 8.93 19.41 -21.27
N THR A 283 9.45 20.46 -20.61
CA THR A 283 8.83 21.08 -19.42
C THR A 283 8.20 22.42 -19.77
N GLY A 284 7.10 22.80 -19.12
CA GLY A 284 6.57 24.16 -19.11
C GLY A 284 5.39 24.44 -20.05
N GLY A 285 4.47 23.48 -20.24
CA GLY A 285 3.28 23.66 -21.08
C GLY A 285 2.05 24.22 -20.34
N TRP A 286 1.15 24.90 -21.06
CA TRP A 286 -0.14 25.37 -20.49
C TRP A 286 -0.99 24.22 -19.91
N GLY A 287 -0.85 23.01 -20.47
CA GLY A 287 -1.49 21.79 -19.97
C GLY A 287 -1.08 21.40 -18.55
N GLU A 288 0.10 21.81 -18.08
CA GLU A 288 0.56 21.55 -16.71
C GLU A 288 -0.22 22.35 -15.67
N GLN A 289 -0.65 23.57 -16.03
CA GLN A 289 -1.40 24.46 -15.15
C GLN A 289 -2.81 23.91 -14.80
N LEU A 290 -3.30 22.95 -15.59
CA LEU A 290 -4.57 22.26 -15.37
C LEU A 290 -4.51 21.24 -14.22
N TYR A 291 -3.33 21.01 -13.64
CA TYR A 291 -3.11 20.09 -12.51
C TYR A 291 -2.55 20.86 -11.32
N TYR A 292 -2.72 20.34 -10.11
CA TYR A 292 -1.99 20.86 -8.95
C TYR A 292 -0.54 20.41 -9.04
N GLY A 293 0.36 21.37 -9.32
CA GLY A 293 1.80 21.15 -9.37
C GLY A 293 2.38 20.73 -8.01
N PRO A 294 3.66 20.33 -7.97
CA PRO A 294 4.27 19.70 -6.79
C PRO A 294 4.16 20.54 -5.52
N GLU A 295 4.39 21.87 -5.59
CA GLU A 295 4.33 22.76 -4.42
C GLU A 295 2.96 22.70 -3.72
N HIS A 296 1.87 23.01 -4.45
CA HIS A 296 0.52 22.97 -3.90
C HIS A 296 0.08 21.54 -3.55
N ARG A 297 0.35 20.56 -4.43
CA ARG A 297 -0.03 19.16 -4.20
C ARG A 297 0.64 18.61 -2.94
N ASN A 298 1.90 18.93 -2.67
CA ASN A 298 2.59 18.47 -1.47
C ASN A 298 1.90 18.95 -0.20
N LEU A 299 1.54 20.24 -0.14
CA LEU A 299 0.84 20.83 0.99
C LEU A 299 -0.56 20.22 1.20
N ILE A 300 -1.32 20.04 0.12
CA ILE A 300 -2.67 19.44 0.20
C ILE A 300 -2.60 18.01 0.76
N MET A 301 -1.66 17.22 0.24
CA MET A 301 -1.49 15.81 0.65
C MET A 301 -0.99 15.70 2.10
N GLU A 302 -0.04 16.56 2.51
CA GLU A 302 0.46 16.59 3.89
C GLU A 302 -0.65 16.98 4.88
N ALA A 303 -1.41 18.02 4.58
CA ALA A 303 -2.50 18.48 5.42
C ALA A 303 -3.60 17.42 5.55
N GLY A 304 -3.93 16.73 4.46
CA GLY A 304 -4.85 15.59 4.48
C GLY A 304 -4.36 14.43 5.35
N ALA A 305 -3.11 14.00 5.15
CA ALA A 305 -2.53 12.88 5.89
C ALA A 305 -2.39 13.17 7.39
N THR A 306 -2.12 14.42 7.76
CA THR A 306 -1.95 14.87 9.15
C THR A 306 -3.21 15.48 9.77
N ARG A 307 -4.32 15.52 9.02
CA ARG A 307 -5.59 16.18 9.39
C ARG A 307 -5.41 17.61 9.89
N LYS A 308 -4.51 18.36 9.26
CA LYS A 308 -4.26 19.77 9.55
C LYS A 308 -5.13 20.66 8.66
N LEU A 309 -5.55 21.80 9.21
CA LEU A 309 -6.21 22.86 8.45
C LEU A 309 -5.23 23.50 7.48
N MET A 310 -5.76 24.10 6.42
CA MET A 310 -4.98 24.88 5.47
C MET A 310 -5.52 26.31 5.38
N LYS A 311 -4.62 27.26 5.12
CA LYS A 311 -4.98 28.60 4.69
C LYS A 311 -4.84 28.68 3.17
N ILE A 312 -5.89 29.12 2.49
CA ILE A 312 -5.88 29.35 1.04
C ILE A 312 -6.28 30.80 0.75
N ARG A 313 -5.55 31.45 -0.16
CA ARG A 313 -5.94 32.73 -0.76
C ARG A 313 -6.41 32.47 -2.18
N TYR A 314 -7.68 32.79 -2.45
CA TYR A 314 -8.34 32.49 -3.72
C TYR A 314 -9.20 33.68 -4.14
N HIS A 315 -8.89 34.28 -5.30
CA HIS A 315 -9.51 35.52 -5.78
C HIS A 315 -9.54 36.63 -4.73
N GLY A 316 -8.40 36.89 -4.10
CA GLY A 316 -8.23 37.90 -3.04
C GLY A 316 -8.89 37.58 -1.70
N VAL A 317 -9.59 36.45 -1.57
CA VAL A 317 -10.25 36.03 -0.32
C VAL A 317 -9.43 34.98 0.38
N GLU A 318 -9.07 35.23 1.64
CA GLU A 318 -8.45 34.24 2.51
C GLU A 318 -9.51 33.35 3.19
N ARG A 319 -9.25 32.04 3.19
CA ARG A 319 -10.11 31.02 3.80
C ARG A 319 -9.29 30.04 4.61
N VAL A 320 -9.90 29.52 5.68
CA VAL A 320 -9.40 28.37 6.45
C VAL A 320 -10.22 27.16 6.04
N ILE A 321 -9.54 26.14 5.52
CA ILE A 321 -10.17 24.99 4.88
C ILE A 321 -9.69 23.65 5.44
N GLU A 322 -10.55 22.65 5.35
CA GLU A 322 -10.23 21.23 5.58
C GLU A 322 -10.06 20.53 4.22
N PRO A 323 -8.89 19.94 3.90
CA PRO A 323 -8.63 19.31 2.60
C PRO A 323 -9.26 17.91 2.49
N TYR A 324 -10.06 17.65 1.44
CA TYR A 324 -10.77 16.36 1.28
C TYR A 324 -10.40 15.57 0.04
N SER A 325 -10.32 16.18 -1.15
CA SER A 325 -10.01 15.42 -2.37
C SER A 325 -9.46 16.27 -3.52
N LEU A 326 -8.67 15.63 -4.38
CA LEU A 326 -8.28 16.13 -5.69
C LEU A 326 -8.97 15.27 -6.75
N SER A 327 -9.65 15.91 -7.70
CA SER A 327 -10.47 15.20 -8.68
C SER A 327 -10.36 15.82 -10.06
N TYR A 328 -10.01 15.03 -11.06
CA TYR A 328 -9.89 15.49 -12.44
C TYR A 328 -11.23 15.41 -13.16
N LYS A 329 -11.78 16.56 -13.56
CA LYS A 329 -13.12 16.65 -14.16
C LYS A 329 -13.14 17.55 -15.37
N LYS A 330 -14.08 17.31 -16.27
CA LYS A 330 -14.35 18.16 -17.44
C LYS A 330 -15.62 18.97 -17.20
N ALA A 331 -15.48 20.28 -17.04
CA ALA A 331 -16.63 21.18 -17.03
C ALA A 331 -17.17 21.40 -18.46
N GLN A 332 -18.47 21.61 -18.60
CA GLN A 332 -19.09 21.88 -19.90
C GLN A 332 -18.43 23.09 -20.56
N GLY A 333 -17.94 22.93 -21.78
CA GLY A 333 -17.28 23.98 -22.55
C GLY A 333 -15.87 24.39 -22.08
N LYS A 334 -15.27 23.69 -21.10
CA LYS A 334 -13.91 23.98 -20.60
C LYS A 334 -13.00 22.75 -20.71
N PRO A 335 -11.67 22.94 -20.79
CA PRO A 335 -10.73 21.82 -20.73
C PRO A 335 -10.81 21.12 -19.38
N ALA A 336 -10.58 19.81 -19.39
CA ALA A 336 -10.52 19.01 -18.18
C ALA A 336 -9.33 19.45 -17.30
N ARG A 337 -9.57 19.52 -15.99
CA ARG A 337 -8.58 20.00 -15.02
C ARG A 337 -8.83 19.36 -13.66
N GLU A 338 -7.82 19.44 -12.80
CA GLU A 338 -7.89 18.98 -11.42
C GLU A 338 -8.57 20.02 -10.54
N TYR A 339 -9.54 19.56 -9.75
CA TYR A 339 -10.31 20.34 -8.80
C TYR A 339 -9.97 19.89 -7.38
N PHE A 340 -9.67 20.84 -6.51
CA PHE A 340 -9.48 20.61 -5.08
C PHE A 340 -10.78 20.90 -4.32
N TYR A 341 -11.33 19.87 -3.67
CA TYR A 341 -12.49 19.98 -2.81
C TYR A 341 -12.06 20.11 -1.36
N ALA A 342 -12.53 21.18 -0.71
CA ALA A 342 -12.20 21.46 0.68
C ALA A 342 -13.39 22.10 1.41
N TRP A 343 -13.53 21.83 2.70
CA TRP A 343 -14.59 22.41 3.52
C TRP A 343 -14.14 23.75 4.07
N ASP A 344 -14.86 24.82 3.72
CA ASP A 344 -14.55 26.18 4.15
C ASP A 344 -15.19 26.49 5.50
N ARG A 345 -14.37 26.91 6.47
CA ARG A 345 -14.79 27.27 7.83
C ARG A 345 -14.98 28.78 8.02
N THR A 346 -14.60 29.61 7.05
CA THR A 346 -14.53 31.08 7.21
C THR A 346 -15.87 31.78 6.99
N ARG A 347 -16.69 31.35 6.02
CA ARG A 347 -17.98 32.00 5.69
C ARG A 347 -19.11 31.00 5.51
N GLY A 348 -19.63 30.48 6.63
CA GLY A 348 -20.68 29.47 6.61
C GLY A 348 -20.11 28.11 6.17
N PRO A 349 -20.02 27.12 7.09
CA PRO A 349 -19.47 25.81 6.80
C PRO A 349 -20.07 25.18 5.53
N SER A 350 -19.27 25.09 4.47
CA SER A 350 -19.72 24.52 3.18
C SER A 350 -18.53 23.99 2.37
N ILE A 351 -18.81 23.00 1.52
CA ILE A 351 -17.80 22.52 0.57
C ILE A 351 -17.56 23.56 -0.52
N LYS A 352 -16.29 23.84 -0.79
CA LYS A 352 -15.83 24.68 -1.89
C LYS A 352 -14.96 23.87 -2.84
N THR A 353 -14.80 24.40 -4.03
CA THR A 353 -14.00 23.81 -5.10
C THR A 353 -13.03 24.87 -5.59
N PHE A 354 -11.75 24.50 -5.66
CA PHE A 354 -10.67 25.36 -6.11
C PHE A 354 -9.99 24.73 -7.33
N VAL A 355 -9.45 25.57 -8.21
CA VAL A 355 -8.59 25.13 -9.33
C VAL A 355 -7.20 25.74 -9.17
N ASN A 356 -6.17 25.03 -9.62
CA ASN A 356 -4.78 25.43 -9.40
C ASN A 356 -4.46 26.84 -9.93
N THR A 357 -4.98 27.22 -11.10
CA THR A 357 -4.72 28.52 -11.75
C THR A 357 -5.13 29.74 -10.95
N ASP A 358 -6.07 29.57 -10.02
CA ASP A 358 -6.71 30.66 -9.30
C ASP A 358 -6.26 30.72 -7.82
N VAL A 359 -5.37 29.80 -7.41
CA VAL A 359 -4.76 29.80 -6.07
C VAL A 359 -3.62 30.81 -6.04
N GLU A 360 -3.78 31.85 -5.23
CA GLU A 360 -2.77 32.90 -5.05
C GLU A 360 -1.76 32.54 -3.96
N ALA A 361 -2.19 31.81 -2.94
CA ALA A 361 -1.33 31.30 -1.86
C ALA A 361 -1.97 30.10 -1.16
N LEU A 362 -1.14 29.18 -0.68
CA LEU A 362 -1.56 27.99 0.07
C LEU A 362 -0.55 27.68 1.18
N SER A 363 -1.02 27.39 2.39
CA SER A 363 -0.15 26.96 3.50
C SER A 363 -0.88 26.03 4.47
N VAL A 364 -0.11 25.20 5.18
CA VAL A 364 -0.62 24.29 6.23
C VAL A 364 -0.57 24.99 7.57
N LEU A 365 -1.64 24.89 8.36
CA LEU A 365 -1.75 25.45 9.71
C LEU A 365 -1.40 24.40 10.76
N ALA A 366 -1.07 24.84 11.99
CA ALA A 366 -0.79 23.95 13.10
C ALA A 366 -2.05 23.24 13.64
N GLU A 367 -3.21 23.89 13.47
CA GLU A 367 -4.51 23.41 13.94
C GLU A 367 -4.95 22.16 13.17
N THR A 368 -5.54 21.20 13.89
CA THR A 368 -6.10 19.97 13.32
C THR A 368 -7.62 20.03 13.22
N PHE A 369 -8.21 19.12 12.44
CA PHE A 369 -9.66 18.97 12.34
C PHE A 369 -10.09 17.50 12.43
N GLU A 370 -11.33 17.29 12.88
CA GLU A 370 -11.99 15.99 12.75
C GLU A 370 -12.76 15.95 11.42
N PRO A 371 -12.47 14.98 10.53
CA PRO A 371 -13.08 14.95 9.20
C PRO A 371 -14.60 14.78 9.26
N GLN A 372 -15.32 15.66 8.57
CA GLN A 372 -16.77 15.56 8.37
C GLN A 372 -17.12 14.59 7.23
N PHE A 373 -16.18 14.41 6.30
CA PHE A 373 -16.28 13.49 5.16
C PHE A 373 -15.05 12.57 5.14
N GLU A 374 -15.10 11.50 4.36
CA GLU A 374 -13.91 10.70 4.08
C GLU A 374 -12.87 11.55 3.34
N ILE A 375 -11.61 11.50 3.78
CA ILE A 375 -10.49 12.13 3.06
C ILE A 375 -10.05 11.17 1.96
N GLU A 376 -10.23 11.57 0.70
CA GLU A 376 -9.97 10.76 -0.48
C GLU A 376 -8.68 11.16 -1.22
N LEU A 377 -7.80 11.92 -0.57
CA LEU A 377 -6.57 12.40 -1.18
C LEU A 377 -5.61 11.29 -1.62
N SER A 378 -5.70 10.10 -1.02
CA SER A 378 -5.00 8.90 -1.50
C SER A 378 -5.40 8.46 -2.92
N LYS A 379 -6.50 8.97 -3.47
CA LYS A 379 -6.96 8.73 -4.84
C LYS A 379 -6.51 9.82 -5.83
N ALA A 380 -5.72 10.80 -5.38
CA ALA A 380 -5.28 11.91 -6.23
C ALA A 380 -4.45 11.43 -7.42
N GLY A 381 -4.90 11.70 -8.64
CA GLY A 381 -4.27 11.22 -9.86
C GLY A 381 -5.01 10.08 -10.56
N GLU A 382 -6.12 9.59 -10.00
CA GLU A 382 -7.08 8.71 -10.69
C GLU A 382 -8.20 9.51 -11.36
N GLU A 383 -8.84 8.91 -12.37
CA GLU A 383 -10.05 9.48 -12.95
C GLU A 383 -11.15 9.66 -11.90
N ALA A 384 -11.88 10.77 -11.99
CA ALA A 384 -12.94 11.07 -11.04
C ALA A 384 -14.10 10.08 -11.14
N ARG A 385 -14.73 9.77 -9.98
CA ARG A 385 -15.97 8.97 -9.84
C ARG A 385 -17.08 9.33 -10.84
N LYS A 386 -17.15 10.61 -11.22
CA LYS A 386 -17.98 11.13 -12.32
C LYS A 386 -17.15 12.13 -13.09
N ALA A 387 -16.99 11.91 -14.40
CA ALA A 387 -16.30 12.83 -15.30
C ALA A 387 -17.00 14.20 -15.42
N TYR A 388 -18.26 14.28 -14.99
CA TYR A 388 -19.12 15.46 -15.02
C TYR A 388 -19.53 15.92 -13.60
N PHE A 389 -19.88 17.20 -13.47
CA PHE A 389 -20.27 17.81 -12.19
C PHE A 389 -21.60 17.24 -11.66
N GLY A 390 -21.61 16.85 -10.39
CA GLY A 390 -22.77 16.41 -9.60
C GLY A 390 -22.52 16.70 -8.12
N LYS A 391 -23.40 16.24 -7.21
CA LYS A 391 -23.12 16.35 -5.75
C LYS A 391 -21.73 15.78 -5.44
N PRO A 392 -20.84 16.52 -4.76
CA PRO A 392 -19.44 16.13 -4.60
C PRO A 392 -19.24 14.90 -3.70
N PHE A 393 -20.23 14.55 -2.88
CA PHE A 393 -20.22 13.41 -1.96
C PHE A 393 -21.43 12.50 -2.22
N SER A 394 -21.26 11.19 -2.06
CA SER A 394 -22.39 10.27 -1.89
C SER A 394 -23.09 10.59 -0.57
N ASP A 395 -24.43 10.61 -0.55
CA ASP A 395 -25.28 10.75 0.66
C ASP A 395 -25.19 9.49 1.58
N GLY A 396 -24.00 8.90 1.74
CA GLY A 396 -23.74 7.77 2.62
C GLY A 396 -23.26 8.26 3.99
N ALA A 397 -24.02 7.93 5.05
CA ALA A 397 -23.76 8.18 6.47
C ALA A 397 -24.39 9.45 7.11
N ARG A 398 -25.69 9.69 6.87
CA ARG A 398 -26.56 10.14 7.97
C ARG A 398 -27.13 8.92 8.68
N GLY A 399 -26.31 8.30 9.51
CA GLY A 399 -26.69 7.23 10.42
C GLY A 399 -26.13 7.52 11.80
N ALA A 400 -26.73 8.47 12.51
CA ALA A 400 -26.46 8.66 13.93
C ALA A 400 -27.00 7.45 14.69
N THR A 401 -26.18 6.42 14.89
CA THR A 401 -26.46 5.41 15.91
C THR A 401 -26.33 6.09 17.26
N ARG A 402 -27.48 6.35 17.91
CA ARG A 402 -27.59 6.68 19.34
C ARG A 402 -26.89 5.58 20.14
N THR A 403 -25.62 5.74 20.45
CA THR A 403 -24.98 4.99 21.52
C THR A 403 -25.46 5.56 22.84
N THR A 404 -26.22 4.75 23.56
CA THR A 404 -26.65 4.98 24.92
C THR A 404 -25.45 5.34 25.80
N THR A 405 -25.58 6.47 26.49
CA THR A 405 -24.63 6.99 27.47
C THR A 405 -24.39 5.98 28.58
N ARG A 406 -23.19 5.36 28.60
CA ARG A 406 -22.60 4.83 29.83
C ARG A 406 -21.71 5.91 30.44
N SER A 407 -22.04 6.28 31.66
CA SER A 407 -21.40 7.28 32.50
C SER A 407 -19.89 7.04 32.63
N ILE A 408 -19.10 8.04 32.24
CA ILE A 408 -17.67 8.15 32.54
C ILE A 408 -17.54 8.77 33.94
N PRO A 409 -16.70 8.23 34.86
CA PRO A 409 -16.46 8.88 36.14
C PRO A 409 -15.73 10.21 35.96
N ARG A 410 -16.13 11.17 36.78
CA ARG A 410 -15.60 12.54 36.89
C ARG A 410 -14.08 12.50 37.14
N VAL A 411 -13.28 12.97 36.19
CA VAL A 411 -11.85 13.19 36.38
C VAL A 411 -11.67 14.52 37.11
N GLU A 412 -11.27 14.44 38.37
CA GLU A 412 -10.81 15.58 39.16
C GLU A 412 -9.58 16.20 38.49
N ALA A 413 -9.57 17.53 38.42
CA ALA A 413 -8.39 18.30 38.07
C ALA A 413 -7.27 18.01 39.08
N LEU A 414 -6.02 17.89 38.61
CA LEU A 414 -4.80 18.44 39.24
C LEU A 414 -3.54 18.15 38.39
N ARG A 415 -2.84 19.25 38.10
CA ARG A 415 -1.38 19.47 38.14
C ARG A 415 -0.42 18.62 37.29
N GLY A 416 0.41 19.36 36.56
CA GLY A 416 1.83 19.05 36.39
C GLY A 416 2.25 18.67 34.99
N TRP A 417 2.73 19.65 34.22
CA TRP A 417 3.63 19.39 33.09
C TRP A 417 4.85 18.59 33.58
N SER A 418 5.03 17.39 33.03
CA SER A 418 6.27 16.62 33.05
C SER A 418 6.43 15.92 31.69
N GLY A 419 7.68 15.63 31.32
CA GLY A 419 8.17 15.57 29.94
C GLY A 419 7.48 14.58 29.00
N PHE A 420 7.62 14.84 27.70
CA PHE A 420 7.31 13.90 26.62
C PHE A 420 8.05 12.57 26.87
N GLU A 421 7.37 11.59 27.46
CA GLU A 421 7.88 10.23 27.60
C GLU A 421 7.96 9.59 26.20
N GLN A 422 9.18 9.26 25.76
CA GLN A 422 9.39 8.59 24.47
C GLN A 422 8.72 7.21 24.49
N THR A 423 7.64 7.06 23.72
CA THR A 423 7.01 5.77 23.48
C THR A 423 7.58 5.15 22.21
N HIS A 424 7.70 3.83 22.17
CA HIS A 424 8.10 3.07 20.98
C HIS A 424 7.11 1.92 20.77
N LYS A 425 7.08 1.38 19.55
CA LYS A 425 6.19 0.27 19.22
C LYS A 425 6.99 -1.03 19.16
N VAL A 426 6.38 -2.13 19.59
CA VAL A 426 6.97 -3.47 19.54
C VAL A 426 5.96 -4.37 18.83
N GLN A 427 6.37 -5.11 17.80
CA GLN A 427 5.51 -6.03 17.07
C GLN A 427 5.83 -7.47 17.42
N CYS A 428 4.79 -8.29 17.57
CA CYS A 428 4.94 -9.74 17.65
C CYS A 428 5.27 -10.31 16.26
N PRO A 429 6.35 -11.08 16.09
CA PRO A 429 6.73 -11.64 14.78
C PRO A 429 5.78 -12.75 14.28
N TYR A 430 4.95 -13.33 15.16
CA TYR A 430 3.98 -14.36 14.81
C TYR A 430 2.62 -13.76 14.40
N CYS A 431 1.94 -13.05 15.31
CA CYS A 431 0.61 -12.51 15.04
C CYS A 431 0.60 -11.09 14.45
N GLN A 432 1.77 -10.46 14.25
CA GLN A 432 1.93 -9.10 13.73
C GLN A 432 1.24 -7.98 14.55
N LYS A 433 0.75 -8.28 15.76
CA LYS A 433 0.16 -7.27 16.65
C LYS A 433 1.22 -6.29 17.14
N VAL A 434 0.89 -5.01 17.09
CA VAL A 434 1.76 -3.90 17.51
C VAL A 434 1.34 -3.39 18.88
N PHE A 435 2.32 -3.23 19.77
CA PHE A 435 2.16 -2.76 21.15
C PHE A 435 2.90 -1.45 21.34
N THR A 436 2.24 -0.42 21.86
CA THR A 436 2.91 0.83 22.27
C THR A 436 3.49 0.65 23.68
N ARG A 437 4.78 0.92 23.85
CA ARG A 437 5.55 0.70 25.07
C ARG A 437 6.26 1.98 25.50
N LYS A 438 6.34 2.19 26.81
CA LYS A 438 7.16 3.24 27.45
C LYS A 438 8.57 2.76 27.81
N THR A 439 8.76 1.44 27.99
CA THR A 439 10.02 0.83 28.41
C THR A 439 10.67 0.09 27.25
N GLN A 440 11.99 0.19 27.09
CA GLN A 440 12.75 -0.36 25.97
C GLN A 440 12.68 -1.90 25.77
N SER A 441 11.92 -2.60 26.61
CA SER A 441 11.76 -4.05 26.62
C SER A 441 11.05 -4.56 25.37
N LEU A 442 11.59 -5.64 24.81
CA LEU A 442 10.98 -6.39 23.70
C LEU A 442 10.08 -7.53 24.19
N THR A 443 10.03 -7.77 25.50
CA THR A 443 9.22 -8.84 26.08
C THR A 443 7.74 -8.53 25.90
N LEU A 444 7.02 -9.51 25.38
CA LEU A 444 5.57 -9.49 25.21
C LEU A 444 4.94 -10.36 26.30
N ASN A 445 4.02 -9.76 27.05
CA ASN A 445 3.12 -10.53 27.90
C ASN A 445 2.23 -11.42 27.03
N GLU A 446 1.60 -12.40 27.66
CA GLU A 446 0.51 -13.15 27.05
C GLU A 446 -0.51 -12.20 26.43
N HIS A 447 -0.86 -12.45 25.18
CA HIS A 447 -1.71 -11.57 24.40
C HIS A 447 -2.54 -12.33 23.39
N LYS A 448 -3.61 -11.67 22.93
CA LYS A 448 -4.41 -12.13 21.80
C LYS A 448 -3.92 -11.50 20.50
N SER A 449 -3.94 -12.26 19.41
CA SER A 449 -3.77 -11.81 18.02
C SER A 449 -4.84 -10.75 17.67
N PRO A 450 -4.68 -10.00 16.56
CA PRO A 450 -5.68 -9.03 16.11
C PRO A 450 -7.08 -9.63 15.89
N ASP A 451 -7.11 -10.92 15.55
CA ASP A 451 -8.25 -11.81 15.32
C ASP A 451 -8.81 -12.47 16.61
N GLY A 452 -8.21 -12.18 17.77
CA GLY A 452 -8.75 -12.57 19.08
C GLY A 452 -8.29 -13.92 19.62
N TYR A 453 -7.52 -14.69 18.85
CA TYR A 453 -6.93 -15.96 19.29
C TYR A 453 -5.73 -15.72 20.21
N ARG A 454 -5.43 -16.67 21.09
CA ARG A 454 -4.22 -16.63 21.93
C ARG A 454 -2.98 -16.71 21.02
N CYS A 455 -1.96 -15.90 21.30
CA CYS A 455 -0.67 -15.95 20.62
C CYS A 455 0.44 -16.34 21.59
N GLY A 456 1.19 -17.39 21.26
CA GLY A 456 2.36 -17.86 22.02
C GLY A 456 3.56 -16.91 22.02
N GLY A 457 3.57 -15.89 21.15
CA GLY A 457 4.70 -14.96 21.03
C GLY A 457 5.02 -14.25 22.35
N ARG A 458 6.27 -14.39 22.84
CA ARG A 458 6.75 -13.74 24.07
C ARG A 458 7.85 -12.71 23.85
N ILE A 459 8.41 -12.64 22.65
CA ILE A 459 9.44 -11.67 22.28
C ILE A 459 9.01 -11.01 20.99
N GLY A 460 8.93 -9.69 21.01
CA GLY A 460 8.68 -8.87 19.85
C GLY A 460 9.95 -8.24 19.30
N TYR A 461 9.79 -7.40 18.30
CA TYR A 461 10.86 -6.55 17.78
C TYR A 461 10.35 -5.13 17.61
N ARG A 462 11.27 -4.15 17.64
CA ARG A 462 10.85 -2.75 17.52
C ARG A 462 10.26 -2.52 16.15
N VAL A 463 9.03 -2.02 16.17
CA VAL A 463 8.35 -1.42 15.03
C VAL A 463 7.97 0.00 15.42
N PHE A 464 7.51 0.75 14.43
CA PHE A 464 8.12 2.04 14.33
C PHE A 464 7.27 2.93 13.45
#